data_AF-A0A5Y1YG10-F1
#
_entry.id   AF-A0A5Y1YG10-F1
#
_cell.length_a   1.000
_cell.length_b   1.000
_cell.length_c   1.000
_cell.angle_alpha   90.00
_cell.angle_beta   90.00
_cell.angle_gamma   90.00
#
_symmetry.space_group_name_H-M   'P 1'
#
loop_
_entity.id
_entity.type
_entity.pdbx_description
1 polymer ?
#
loop_
_entity_poly.entity_id
_entity_poly.type
_entity_poly.pdbx_seq_one_letter_code
_entity_poly.pdbx_strand_id
1 'polypeptide(L)' 'NSVGELLTCDYFTLRVFKKGSAHITFTRPDLVDRVNDIIARHYPGALPPAV' A
#
# COMPACT_ATOMS: atom_id res chain seq x y z
N ASN A 1 -12.06 19.91 4.66
CA ASN A 1 -11.10 19.32 3.70
C ASN A 1 -9.87 18.83 4.43
N SER A 2 -9.91 17.58 4.90
CA SER A 2 -8.78 16.94 5.58
C SER A 2 -7.75 16.54 4.54
N VAL A 3 -6.92 17.50 4.11
CA VAL A 3 -5.77 17.23 3.25
C VAL A 3 -4.80 16.41 4.10
N GLY A 4 -4.89 15.09 3.92
CA GLY A 4 -3.84 14.18 4.34
C GLY A 4 -2.58 14.48 3.55
N GLU A 5 -1.43 14.43 4.21
CA GLU A 5 -0.14 14.69 3.57
C GLU A 5 0.11 13.59 2.52
N LEU A 6 0.42 14.02 1.29
CA LEU A 6 0.76 13.12 0.18
C LEU A 6 2.27 13.07 0.06
N LEU A 7 2.84 11.95 0.47
CA LEU A 7 4.26 11.67 0.33
C LEU A 7 4.45 10.92 -0.99
N THR A 8 5.22 11.51 -1.89
CA THR A 8 5.45 10.97 -3.23
C THR A 8 6.89 10.49 -3.30
N CYS A 9 7.08 9.20 -3.56
CA CYS A 9 8.39 8.61 -3.85
C CYS A 9 8.39 8.10 -5.29
N ASP A 10 9.56 7.76 -5.83
CA ASP A 10 9.71 7.25 -7.21
C ASP A 10 8.98 5.92 -7.45
N TYR A 11 8.59 5.24 -6.38
CA TYR A 11 8.10 3.86 -6.39
C TYR A 11 6.67 3.69 -5.87
N PHE A 12 6.23 4.61 -5.02
CA PHE A 12 4.90 4.59 -4.43
C PHE A 12 4.52 5.98 -3.94
N THR A 13 3.22 6.16 -3.75
CA THR A 13 2.66 7.35 -3.12
C THR A 13 1.94 6.93 -1.85
N LEU A 14 2.19 7.63 -0.75
CA LEU A 14 1.58 7.38 0.54
C LEU A 14 0.71 8.59 0.88
N ARG A 15 -0.59 8.36 1.04
CA ARG A 15 -1.56 9.35 1.47
C ARG A 15 -1.95 9.09 2.92
N VAL A 16 -1.46 9.92 3.83
CA VAL A 16 -1.70 9.75 5.27
C VAL A 16 -2.90 10.59 5.68
N PHE A 17 -3.92 9.97 6.27
CA PHE A 17 -5.11 10.66 6.76
C PHE A 17 -4.97 10.99 8.24
N LYS A 18 -5.48 12.14 8.67
CA LYS A 18 -5.47 12.59 10.09
C LYS A 18 -6.13 11.61 11.08
N LYS A 19 -6.92 10.65 10.58
CA LYS A 19 -7.54 9.57 11.37
C LYS A 19 -6.59 8.38 11.67
N GLY A 20 -5.30 8.49 11.34
CA GLY A 20 -4.30 7.45 11.55
C GLY A 20 -4.31 6.33 10.50
N SER A 21 -5.17 6.42 9.48
CA SER A 21 -5.13 5.51 8.33
C SER A 21 -4.23 6.10 7.23
N ALA A 22 -3.64 5.25 6.40
CA ALA A 22 -2.95 5.69 5.20
C ALA A 22 -3.28 4.79 4.02
N HIS A 23 -3.29 5.36 2.81
CA HIS A 23 -3.38 4.61 1.57
C HIS A 23 -2.03 4.64 0.87
N ILE A 24 -1.53 3.48 0.47
CA ILE A 24 -0.31 3.36 -0.34
C ILE A 24 -0.74 2.97 -1.75
N THR A 25 -0.33 3.75 -2.74
CA THR A 25 -0.51 3.44 -4.16
C THR A 25 0.86 3.19 -4.77
N PHE A 26 1.12 1.96 -5.18
CA PHE A 26 2.33 1.59 -5.89
C PHE A 26 2.20 1.97 -7.37
N THR A 27 3.22 2.62 -7.92
CA THR A 27 3.27 2.95 -9.36
C THR A 27 3.88 1.82 -10.17
N ARG A 28 4.67 0.94 -9.53
CA ARG A 28 5.28 -0.22 -10.18
C ARG A 28 4.69 -1.54 -9.67
N PRO A 29 4.22 -2.43 -10.55
CA PRO A 29 3.57 -3.68 -10.17
C PRO A 29 4.52 -4.71 -9.54
N ASP A 30 5.80 -4.69 -9.89
CA ASP A 30 6.83 -5.55 -9.29
C ASP A 30 6.96 -5.37 -7.77
N LEU A 31 6.71 -4.16 -7.28
CA LEU A 31 6.70 -3.85 -5.86
C LEU A 31 5.44 -4.33 -5.16
N VAL A 32 4.31 -4.33 -5.87
CA VAL A 32 3.04 -4.87 -5.37
C VAL A 32 3.20 -6.36 -5.12
N ASP A 33 3.78 -7.10 -6.05
CA ASP A 33 4.02 -8.54 -5.92
C ASP A 33 4.92 -8.86 -4.72
N ARG A 34 6.01 -8.10 -4.54
CA ARG A 34 6.90 -8.26 -3.36
C ARG A 34 6.20 -7.96 -2.04
N VAL A 35 5.38 -6.92 -2.00
CA VAL A 35 4.63 -6.57 -0.79
C VAL A 35 3.57 -7.62 -0.50
N ASN A 36 2.88 -8.12 -1.53
CA ASN A 36 1.94 -9.23 -1.40
C ASN A 36 2.66 -10.47 -0.85
N ASP A 37 3.84 -10.83 -1.34
CA ASP A 37 4.62 -11.95 -0.78
C ASP A 37 4.94 -11.78 0.71
N ILE A 38 5.29 -10.56 1.15
CA ILE A 38 5.53 -10.26 2.57
C ILE A 38 4.22 -10.40 3.36
N ILE A 39 3.13 -9.83 2.87
CA ILE A 39 1.82 -9.91 3.53
C ILE A 39 1.36 -11.36 3.63
N ALA A 40 1.50 -12.16 2.56
CA ALA A 40 1.13 -13.57 2.55
C ALA A 40 1.89 -14.39 3.60
N ARG A 41 3.17 -14.06 3.83
CA ARG A 41 4.00 -14.73 4.85
C ARG A 41 3.61 -14.38 6.28
N HIS A 42 3.25 -13.11 6.53
CA HIS A 42 2.94 -12.64 7.88
C HIS A 42 1.44 -12.77 8.25
N TYR A 43 0.56 -12.68 7.25
CA TYR A 43 -0.89 -12.67 7.39
C TYR A 43 -1.53 -13.64 6.39
N PRO A 44 -1.53 -14.95 6.71
CA PRO A 44 -2.18 -15.94 5.86
C PRO A 44 -3.68 -15.63 5.73
N GLY A 45 -4.16 -15.41 4.50
CA GLY A 45 -5.56 -15.09 4.18
C GLY A 45 -5.90 -13.61 4.06
N ALA A 46 -4.92 -12.70 4.20
CA ALA A 46 -5.14 -11.27 4.01
C ALA A 46 -5.22 -10.84 2.52
N LEU A 47 -4.71 -11.68 1.62
CA LEU A 47 -4.75 -11.41 0.18
C LEU A 47 -5.98 -12.07 -0.46
N PRO A 48 -6.69 -11.37 -1.36
CA PRO A 48 -7.73 -11.97 -2.18
C PRO A 48 -7.11 -13.02 -3.14
N PRO A 49 -7.91 -13.99 -3.63
CA PRO A 49 -7.45 -14.90 -4.67
C PRO A 49 -7.00 -14.09 -5.89
N ALA A 50 -5.83 -14.44 -6.45
CA ALA A 50 -5.33 -13.82 -7.67
C ALA A 50 -6.38 -13.99 -8.79
N VAL A 51 -6.76 -12.87 -9.40
CA VAL A 51 -7.73 -12.79 -10.52
C VAL A 51 -7.05 -12.95 -11.86
#